data_AF-A0A1T5GJ90-F1
#
_entry.id   AF-A0A1T5GJ90-F1
#
_cell.length_a   1.000
_cell.length_b   1.000
_cell.length_c   1.000
_cell.angle_alpha   90.00
_cell.angle_beta   90.00
_cell.angle_gamma   90.00
#
_symmetry.space_group_name_H-M   'P 1'
#
loop_
_entity.id
_entity.type
_entity.pdbx_description
1 polymer ?
#
loop_
_entity_poly.entity_id
_entity_poly.type
_entity_poly.pdbx_seq_one_letter_code
_entity_poly.pdbx_strand_id
1 'polypeptide(L)'
;MYSTKQIAVAKAQAKELREQARSGGMRFEAYLPSKLADWVLDMMERGVFISPSEAIVVILGEHMELEPHQDIRKELMRRRVQAAFEDPSPPSTPDEVRERIKKNAVMRKPPVSWSDEFLKRVG
;
A
#
# COMPACT_ATOMS: atom_id res chain seq x y z
N MET A 1 -9.38 7.73 -10.86
CA MET A 1 -9.97 8.40 -9.66
C MET A 1 -11.37 7.85 -9.50
N TYR A 2 -11.79 7.45 -8.28
CA TYR A 2 -13.12 6.87 -8.06
C TYR A 2 -14.22 7.93 -8.20
N SER A 3 -15.40 7.54 -8.68
CA SER A 3 -16.56 8.42 -8.78
C SER A 3 -17.15 8.73 -7.40
N THR A 4 -17.87 9.86 -7.27
CA THR A 4 -18.58 10.22 -6.03
C THR A 4 -19.54 9.13 -5.57
N LYS A 5 -20.19 8.44 -6.52
CA LYS A 5 -21.08 7.30 -6.23
C LYS A 5 -20.31 6.12 -5.63
N GLN A 6 -19.15 5.76 -6.20
CA GLN A 6 -18.29 4.69 -5.67
C GLN A 6 -17.80 5.02 -4.25
N ILE A 7 -17.39 6.27 -4.01
CA ILE A 7 -16.95 6.72 -2.68
C ILE A 7 -18.10 6.66 -1.67
N ALA A 8 -19.31 7.07 -2.06
CA ALA A 8 -20.48 7.02 -1.17
C ALA A 8 -20.83 5.58 -0.76
N VAL A 9 -20.81 4.63 -1.71
CA VAL A 9 -21.04 3.21 -1.43
C VAL A 9 -19.99 2.65 -0.47
N ALA A 10 -18.71 2.91 -0.72
CA ALA A 10 -17.62 2.44 0.15
C ALA A 10 -17.74 2.99 1.58
N LYS A 11 -18.12 4.27 1.73
CA LYS A 11 -18.35 4.89 3.04
C LYS A 11 -19.52 4.25 3.78
N ALA A 12 -20.62 3.94 3.09
CA ALA A 12 -21.78 3.29 3.68
C ALA A 12 -21.43 1.88 4.18
N GLN A 13 -20.76 1.07 3.35
CA GLN A 13 -20.31 -0.26 3.71
C GLN A 13 -19.35 -0.25 4.91
N ALA A 14 -18.39 0.69 4.94
CA ALA A 14 -17.48 0.84 6.07
C ALA A 14 -18.17 1.26 7.39
N LYS A 15 -19.33 1.92 7.31
CA LYS A 15 -20.15 2.25 8.49
C LYS A 15 -20.90 1.03 8.99
N GLU A 16 -21.48 0.25 8.09
CA GLU A 16 -22.24 -0.96 8.40
C GLU A 16 -21.37 -2.04 9.05
N LEU A 17 -20.16 -2.26 8.53
CA LEU A 17 -19.24 -3.28 9.04
C LEU A 17 -18.52 -2.88 10.33
N ARG A 18 -18.67 -1.64 10.80
CA ARG A 18 -17.82 -1.05 11.86
C ARG A 18 -17.91 -1.80 13.19
N GLU A 19 -19.12 -2.10 13.64
CA GLU A 19 -19.30 -2.73 14.96
C GLU A 19 -18.83 -4.20 14.94
N GLN A 20 -19.05 -4.92 13.83
CA GLN A 20 -18.54 -6.27 13.66
C GLN A 20 -17.01 -6.28 13.61
N ALA A 21 -16.39 -5.33 12.91
CA ALA A 21 -14.94 -5.21 12.86
C ALA A 21 -14.33 -4.87 14.23
N ARG A 22 -15.01 -4.08 15.06
CA ARG A 22 -14.56 -3.77 16.43
C ARG A 22 -14.59 -4.98 17.36
N SER A 23 -15.59 -5.85 17.23
CA SER A 23 -15.74 -7.01 18.10
C SER A 23 -14.94 -8.22 17.66
N GLY A 24 -14.73 -8.41 16.34
CA GLY A 24 -14.13 -9.61 15.78
C GLY A 24 -12.96 -9.41 14.83
N GLY A 25 -12.53 -8.17 14.61
CA GLY A 25 -11.58 -7.85 13.54
C GLY A 25 -12.19 -8.00 12.15
N MET A 26 -11.39 -7.79 11.11
CA MET A 26 -11.83 -7.88 9.72
C MET A 26 -10.78 -8.60 8.88
N ARG A 27 -11.22 -9.60 8.10
CA ARG A 27 -10.41 -10.23 7.06
C ARG A 27 -10.73 -9.58 5.72
N PHE A 28 -9.69 -9.27 4.96
CA PHE A 28 -9.81 -8.84 3.57
C PHE A 28 -8.56 -9.32 2.81
N GLU A 29 -8.62 -9.23 1.49
CA GLU A 29 -7.51 -9.59 0.61
C GLU A 29 -7.03 -8.36 -0.14
N ALA A 30 -5.71 -8.28 -0.36
CA ALA A 30 -5.09 -7.17 -1.05
C ALA A 30 -3.97 -7.67 -1.95
N TYR A 31 -3.86 -7.03 -3.12
CA TYR A 31 -2.72 -7.21 -4.00
C TYR A 31 -1.55 -6.32 -3.53
N LEU A 32 -0.39 -6.93 -3.31
CA LEU A 32 0.85 -6.20 -3.08
C LEU A 32 1.58 -5.99 -4.43
N PRO A 33 1.83 -4.74 -4.85
CA PRO A 33 2.74 -4.45 -5.95
C PRO A 33 4.11 -5.09 -5.72
N SER A 34 4.80 -5.46 -6.82
CA SER A 34 6.05 -6.24 -6.78
C SER A 34 7.07 -5.74 -5.75
N LYS A 35 7.32 -4.42 -5.68
CA LYS A 35 8.27 -3.85 -4.72
C LYS A 35 7.86 -4.06 -3.25
N LEU A 36 6.57 -3.99 -2.94
CA LEU A 36 6.08 -4.23 -1.59
C LEU A 36 6.12 -5.73 -1.26
N ALA A 37 5.78 -6.59 -2.22
CA ALA A 37 5.88 -8.03 -2.04
C ALA A 37 7.32 -8.46 -1.78
N ASP A 38 8.26 -7.98 -2.59
CA ASP A 38 9.71 -8.23 -2.45
C ASP A 38 10.24 -7.75 -1.10
N TRP A 39 9.90 -6.52 -0.71
CA TRP A 39 10.29 -5.99 0.60
C TRP A 39 9.71 -6.77 1.78
N VAL A 40 8.46 -7.25 1.66
CA VAL A 40 7.88 -8.13 2.68
C VAL A 40 8.66 -9.43 2.75
N LEU A 41 8.94 -10.09 1.63
CA LEU A 41 9.68 -11.36 1.61
C LEU A 41 11.09 -11.24 2.19
N ASP A 42 11.81 -10.13 1.96
CA ASP A 42 13.12 -9.85 2.58
C ASP A 42 13.06 -9.93 4.12
N MET A 43 11.96 -9.44 4.72
CA MET A 43 11.80 -9.52 6.18
C MET A 43 11.65 -10.95 6.70
N MET A 44 11.14 -11.87 5.87
CA MET A 44 11.03 -13.30 6.23
C MET A 44 12.36 -13.99 6.07
N GLU A 45 13.07 -13.72 4.98
CA GLU A 45 14.42 -14.25 4.75
C GLU A 45 15.39 -13.84 5.87
N ARG A 46 15.22 -12.62 6.40
CA ARG A 46 15.98 -12.10 7.54
C ARG A 46 15.48 -12.58 8.91
N GLY A 47 14.41 -13.37 8.95
CA GLY A 47 13.83 -13.92 10.18
C GLY A 47 13.16 -12.88 11.08
N VAL A 48 12.77 -11.72 10.54
CA VAL A 48 12.05 -10.67 11.28
C VAL A 48 10.59 -11.07 11.52
N PHE A 49 9.97 -11.69 10.52
CA PHE A 49 8.60 -12.20 10.58
C PHE A 49 8.53 -13.62 10.02
N ILE A 50 7.53 -14.38 10.47
CA ILE A 50 7.29 -15.76 10.03
C ILE A 50 6.31 -15.80 8.85
N SER A 51 5.43 -14.81 8.70
CA SER A 51 4.43 -14.79 7.61
C SER A 51 4.07 -13.38 7.12
N PRO A 52 3.65 -13.22 5.84
CA PRO A 52 3.27 -11.91 5.30
C PRO A 52 2.11 -11.28 6.08
N SER A 53 1.17 -12.10 6.54
CA SER A 53 0.04 -11.62 7.35
C SER A 53 0.50 -11.01 8.68
N GLU A 54 1.46 -11.65 9.36
CA GLU A 54 2.06 -11.11 10.58
C GLU A 54 2.74 -9.76 10.32
N ALA A 55 3.59 -9.69 9.29
CA ALA A 55 4.28 -8.46 8.91
C ALA A 55 3.29 -7.32 8.62
N ILE A 56 2.24 -7.58 7.84
CA ILE A 56 1.23 -6.56 7.51
C ILE A 56 0.46 -6.09 8.74
N VAL A 57 0.10 -6.98 9.67
CA VAL A 57 -0.57 -6.58 10.92
C VAL A 57 0.31 -5.66 11.75
N VAL A 58 1.59 -6.01 11.92
CA VAL A 58 2.56 -5.19 12.68
C VAL A 58 2.76 -3.83 12.03
N ILE A 59 3.03 -3.79 10.72
CA ILE A 59 3.27 -2.54 9.97
C ILE A 59 2.04 -1.62 10.00
N LEU A 60 0.82 -2.17 9.91
CA LEU A 60 -0.40 -1.37 10.02
C LEU A 60 -0.58 -0.81 11.45
N GLY A 61 -0.20 -1.57 12.48
CA GLY A 61 -0.16 -1.09 13.86
C GLY A 61 0.81 0.08 14.02
N GLU A 62 2.04 -0.07 13.55
CA GLU A 62 3.04 1.01 13.55
C GLU A 62 2.54 2.26 12.80
N HIS A 63 1.86 2.08 11.66
CA HIS A 63 1.30 3.21 10.91
C HIS A 63 0.19 3.94 11.68
N MET A 64 -0.67 3.18 12.37
CA MET A 64 -1.73 3.73 13.21
C MET A 64 -1.13 4.52 14.38
N GLU A 65 -0.09 4.00 15.04
CA GLU A 65 0.61 4.68 16.14
C GLU A 65 1.29 5.97 15.66
N LEU A 66 1.83 6.00 14.44
CA LEU A 66 2.45 7.19 13.85
C LEU A 66 1.45 8.26 13.39
N GLU A 67 0.16 7.96 13.24
CA GLU A 67 -0.86 8.90 12.77
C GLU A 67 -0.98 10.18 13.63
N PRO A 68 -1.04 10.13 14.97
CA PRO A 68 -1.05 11.34 15.80
C PRO A 68 0.27 12.13 15.77
N HIS A 69 1.40 11.50 15.44
CA HIS A 69 2.74 12.11 15.45
C HIS A 69 3.05 12.86 14.15
N GLN A 70 2.31 13.94 13.92
CA GLN A 70 2.44 14.78 12.72
C GLN A 70 3.82 15.42 12.58
N ASP A 71 4.50 15.70 13.69
CA ASP A 71 5.86 16.18 13.75
C ASP A 71 6.85 15.17 13.17
N ILE A 72 6.75 13.89 13.56
CA ILE A 72 7.60 12.81 13.04
C ILE A 72 7.34 12.62 11.55
N ARG A 73 6.07 12.60 11.12
CA ARG A 73 5.71 12.47 9.70
C ARG A 73 6.28 13.63 8.87
N LYS A 74 6.20 14.87 9.37
CA LYS A 74 6.79 16.04 8.71
C LYS A 74 8.30 15.95 8.65
N GLU A 75 8.94 15.51 9.73
CA GLU A 75 10.39 15.36 9.77
C GLU A 75 10.89 14.27 8.79
N LEU A 76 10.21 13.14 8.70
CA LEU A 76 10.51 12.10 7.71
C LEU A 76 10.37 12.63 6.27
N MET A 77 9.32 13.41 5.99
CA MET A 77 9.16 14.06 4.68
C MET A 77 10.27 15.08 4.42
N ARG A 78 10.62 15.91 5.40
CA ARG A 78 11.71 16.89 5.30
C ARG A 78 13.03 16.21 4.98
N ARG A 79 13.37 15.12 5.69
CA ARG A 79 14.59 14.34 5.43
C ARG A 79 14.60 13.72 4.04
N ARG A 80 13.46 13.18 3.58
CA ARG A 80 13.36 12.63 2.22
C ARG A 80 13.58 13.70 1.15
N VAL A 81 13.02 14.90 1.34
CA VAL A 81 13.23 16.03 0.42
C VAL A 81 14.69 16.49 0.45
N GLN A 82 15.28 16.60 1.64
CA GLN A 82 16.69 16.97 1.79
C GLN A 82 17.61 15.96 1.09
N ALA A 83 17.40 14.66 1.31
CA ALA A 83 18.15 13.61 0.64
C ALA A 83 18.01 13.66 -0.90
N ALA A 84 16.86 14.09 -1.41
CA ALA A 84 16.65 14.27 -2.86
C ALA A 84 17.39 15.50 -3.41
N PHE A 85 17.59 16.55 -2.61
CA PHE A 85 18.43 17.70 -3.01
C PHE A 85 19.93 17.39 -2.93
N GLU A 86 20.33 16.51 -2.01
CA GLU A 86 21.71 16.06 -1.82
C GLU A 86 22.11 14.93 -2.78
N ASP A 87 21.15 14.34 -3.51
CA ASP A 87 21.41 13.31 -4.50
C ASP A 87 22.31 13.89 -5.62
N PRO A 88 23.53 13.37 -5.82
CA PRO A 88 24.45 13.87 -6.84
C PRO A 88 24.00 13.49 -8.27
N SER A 89 22.96 12.68 -8.40
CA SER A 89 22.43 12.27 -9.69
C SER A 89 21.87 13.46 -10.47
N PRO A 90 22.03 13.49 -11.81
CA PRO A 90 21.45 14.54 -12.63
C PRO A 90 19.92 14.59 -12.45
N PRO A 91 19.31 15.78 -12.32
CA PRO A 91 17.87 15.91 -12.21
C PRO A 91 17.22 15.35 -13.48
N SER A 92 16.23 14.48 -13.32
CA SER A 92 15.48 13.92 -14.46
C SER A 92 14.61 15.01 -15.09
N THR A 93 14.55 15.04 -16.42
CA THR A 93 13.62 15.92 -17.13
C THR A 93 12.18 15.39 -17.04
N PRO A 94 11.14 16.24 -17.20
CA PRO A 94 9.76 15.79 -17.21
C PRO A 94 9.47 14.70 -18.25
N ASP A 95 10.10 14.76 -19.41
CA ASP A 95 9.94 13.75 -20.48
C ASP A 95 10.60 12.42 -20.12
N GLU A 96 11.79 12.43 -19.51
CA GLU A 96 12.44 11.23 -18.99
C GLU A 96 11.60 10.55 -17.91
N VAL A 97 11.01 11.35 -16.99
CA VAL A 97 10.10 10.83 -15.97
C VAL A 97 8.87 10.20 -16.63
N ARG A 98 8.29 10.85 -17.63
CA ARG A 98 7.10 10.36 -18.35
C ARG A 98 7.38 9.07 -19.10
N GLU A 99 8.50 8.98 -19.83
CA GLU A 99 8.90 7.77 -20.53
C GLU A 99 9.25 6.63 -19.57
N ARG A 100 9.88 6.93 -18.43
CA ARG A 100 10.11 5.95 -17.36
C ARG A 100 8.80 5.40 -16.80
N ILE A 101 7.79 6.25 -16.59
CA ILE A 101 6.45 5.81 -16.14
C ILE A 101 5.80 4.89 -17.19
N LYS A 102 5.84 5.26 -18.47
CA LYS A 102 5.29 4.44 -19.56
C LYS A 102 6.00 3.08 -19.65
N LYS A 103 7.34 3.07 -19.66
CA LYS A 103 8.15 1.85 -19.68
C LYS A 103 7.83 0.94 -18.49
N ASN A 104 7.74 1.51 -17.29
CA ASN A 104 7.39 0.75 -16.09
C ASN A 104 5.97 0.17 -16.16
N ALA A 105 5.02 0.86 -16.80
CA ALA A 105 3.68 0.33 -17.01
C ALA A 105 3.66 -0.87 -17.98
N VAL A 106 4.47 -0.83 -19.04
CA VAL A 106 4.59 -1.92 -20.02
C VAL A 106 5.33 -3.15 -19.46
N MET A 107 6.32 -2.93 -18.58
CA MET A 107 7.12 -4.01 -17.97
C MET A 107 6.42 -4.72 -16.80
N ARG A 108 5.21 -4.28 -16.41
CA ARG A 108 4.42 -4.97 -15.37
C ARG A 108 3.98 -6.33 -15.90
N LYS A 109 4.56 -7.40 -15.38
CA LYS A 109 4.01 -8.75 -15.54
C LYS A 109 2.59 -8.79 -14.95
N PRO A 110 1.65 -9.54 -15.55
CA PRO A 110 0.31 -9.66 -15.00
C PRO A 110 0.40 -10.15 -13.54
N PRO A 111 -0.42 -9.60 -12.64
CA PRO A 111 -0.43 -10.06 -11.25
C PRO A 111 -0.78 -11.55 -11.21
N VAL A 112 -0.13 -12.31 -10.34
CA VAL A 112 -0.63 -13.64 -9.98
C VAL A 112 -1.98 -13.42 -9.30
N SER A 113 -3.05 -13.93 -9.90
CA SER A 113 -4.41 -13.76 -9.39
C SER A 113 -4.69 -14.72 -8.26
N TRP A 114 -5.16 -14.20 -7.13
CA TRP A 114 -6.08 -14.92 -6.25
C TRP A 114 -7.50 -14.79 -6.81
N SER A 115 -8.32 -15.83 -6.68
CA SER A 115 -9.65 -15.90 -7.31
C SER A 115 -10.73 -15.38 -6.34
N ASP A 116 -11.34 -14.25 -6.68
CA ASP A 116 -12.61 -13.76 -6.10
C ASP A 116 -13.84 -14.48 -6.69
N GLU A 117 -13.72 -15.72 -7.19
CA GLU A 117 -14.87 -16.46 -7.75
C GLU A 117 -16.07 -16.54 -6.80
N PHE A 118 -15.84 -16.40 -5.49
CA PHE A 118 -16.91 -16.34 -4.50
C PHE A 118 -17.79 -15.08 -4.63
N LEU A 119 -17.27 -13.96 -5.16
CA LEU A 119 -18.02 -12.71 -5.38
C LEU A 119 -18.85 -12.73 -6.67
N LYS A 120 -18.58 -13.66 -7.59
CA LYS A 120 -19.37 -13.81 -8.83
C LYS A 120 -20.64 -14.65 -8.64
N ARG A 121 -20.87 -15.25 -7.47
CA ARG A 121 -22.06 -16.05 -7.17
C ARG A 121 -23.25 -15.23 -6.64
N VAL A 122 -23.08 -13.93 -6.47
CA VAL A 122 -24.16 -13.01 -6.08
C VAL A 122 -24.27 -11.92 -7.14
N GLY A 123 -24.71 -12.34 -8.33
CA GLY A 123 -25.05 -11.47 -9.47
C GLY A 123 -26.34 -11.97 -10.08
#